data_AF-A0A6A4ZGD4-F1
#
_entry.id   AF-A0A6A4ZGD4-F1
#
_cell.length_a   1.000
_cell.length_b   1.000
_cell.length_c   1.000
_cell.angle_alpha   90.00
_cell.angle_beta   90.00
_cell.angle_gamma   90.00
#
_symmetry.space_group_name_H-M   'P 1'
#
loop_
_entity.id
_entity.type
_entity.pdbx_description
1 polymer ?
#
loop_
_entity_poly.entity_id
_entity_poly.type
_entity_poly.pdbx_seq_one_letter_code
_entity_poly.pdbx_strand_id
1 'polypeptide(L)'
;FVALTTEFKVDVEAYLSTLTWKEGVTPMKTLQDITDYNAAHPDTELNVLGQSLTLRSLNSPNQTSSVYLDALALCQDLDVTNGIEKYIKDT
;
A
#
# COMPACT_ATOMS: atom_id res chain seq x y z
N PHE A 1 -7.64 4.71 -5.86
CA PHE A 1 -6.28 4.84 -5.30
C PHE A 1 -5.36 3.74 -5.83
N VAL A 2 -5.21 3.60 -7.15
CA VAL A 2 -4.41 2.50 -7.72
C VAL A 2 -2.94 2.63 -7.31
N ALA A 3 -2.33 3.81 -7.52
CA ALA A 3 -0.94 4.08 -7.17
C ALA A 3 -0.63 3.70 -5.71
N LEU A 4 -1.34 4.29 -4.75
CA LEU A 4 -1.13 4.04 -3.32
C LEU A 4 -1.33 2.57 -2.92
N THR A 5 -2.39 1.89 -3.40
CA THR A 5 -2.61 0.48 -3.02
C THR A 5 -1.56 -0.46 -3.62
N THR A 6 -1.03 -0.13 -4.80
CA THR A 6 0.06 -0.87 -5.44
C THR A 6 1.37 -0.69 -4.70
N GLU A 7 1.76 0.55 -4.42
CA GLU A 7 2.97 0.88 -3.67
C GLU A 7 2.92 0.29 -2.27
N PHE A 8 1.80 0.46 -1.55
CA PHE A 8 1.65 -0.07 -0.21
C PHE A 8 1.90 -1.59 -0.13
N LYS A 9 1.36 -2.38 -1.07
CA LYS A 9 1.63 -3.82 -1.09
C LYS A 9 3.11 -4.09 -1.33
N VAL A 10 3.68 -3.54 -2.40
CA VAL A 10 5.07 -3.84 -2.78
C VAL A 10 6.05 -3.38 -1.70
N ASP A 11 5.87 -2.18 -1.16
CA ASP A 11 6.80 -1.56 -0.23
C ASP A 11 6.71 -2.19 1.17
N VAL A 12 5.51 -2.58 1.62
CA VAL A 12 5.37 -3.33 2.89
C VAL A 12 6.02 -4.69 2.77
N GLU A 13 5.81 -5.43 1.69
CA GLU A 13 6.45 -6.74 1.51
C GLU A 13 7.97 -6.62 1.43
N ALA A 14 8.48 -5.61 0.72
CA ALA A 14 9.91 -5.29 0.69
C ALA A 14 10.42 -4.97 2.10
N TYR A 15 9.73 -4.13 2.86
CA TYR A 15 10.09 -3.79 4.23
C TYR A 15 10.10 -5.03 5.15
N LEU A 16 9.04 -5.84 5.14
CA LEU A 16 8.93 -7.05 5.94
C LEU A 16 10.07 -8.04 5.64
N SER A 17 10.53 -8.11 4.39
CA SER A 17 11.65 -8.96 4.00
C SER A 17 12.99 -8.55 4.64
N THR A 18 13.11 -7.31 5.11
CA THR A 18 14.31 -6.80 5.81
C THR A 18 14.32 -7.13 7.30
N LEU A 19 13.19 -7.53 7.87
CA LEU A 19 13.04 -7.71 9.30
C LEU A 19 13.60 -9.06 9.76
N THR A 20 14.32 -9.01 10.89
CA THR A 20 14.68 -10.20 11.64
C THR A 20 13.64 -10.44 12.72
N TRP A 21 13.07 -11.63 12.74
CA TRP A 21 12.03 -12.01 13.67
C TRP A 21 12.63 -12.63 14.93
N LYS A 22 12.00 -12.32 16.08
CA LYS A 22 12.38 -12.93 17.35
C LYS A 22 12.14 -14.44 17.29
N GLU A 23 13.03 -15.21 17.93
CA GLU A 23 12.87 -16.66 18.06
C GLU A 23 11.48 -17.01 18.65
N GLY A 24 10.82 -17.99 18.03
CA GLY A 24 9.48 -18.44 18.41
C GLY A 24 8.32 -17.60 17.87
N VAL A 25 8.60 -16.52 17.12
CA VAL A 25 7.55 -15.73 16.44
C VAL A 25 7.47 -16.14 14.98
N THR A 26 6.26 -16.47 14.50
CA THR A 26 6.02 -16.74 13.07
C THR A 26 6.31 -15.48 12.25
N PRO A 27 7.28 -15.51 11.30
CA PRO A 27 7.60 -14.36 10.49
C PRO A 27 6.44 -13.94 9.58
N MET A 28 6.09 -12.66 9.58
CA MET A 28 5.25 -12.06 8.54
C MET A 28 6.15 -11.51 7.45
N LYS A 29 6.03 -12.03 6.23
CA LYS A 29 6.89 -11.64 5.08
C LYS A 29 6.09 -10.97 3.98
N THR A 30 4.78 -11.15 3.99
CA THR A 30 3.87 -10.66 2.96
C THR A 30 2.75 -9.83 3.58
N LEU A 31 2.06 -9.04 2.75
CA LEU A 31 0.86 -8.37 3.19
C LEU A 31 -0.26 -9.37 3.53
N GLN A 32 -0.24 -10.55 2.89
CA GLN A 32 -1.18 -11.65 3.15
C GLN A 32 -1.04 -12.19 4.56
N ASP A 33 0.21 -12.37 5.05
CA ASP A 33 0.46 -12.86 6.41
C ASP A 33 -0.18 -11.94 7.47
N ILE A 34 -0.14 -10.62 7.23
CA ILE A 34 -0.79 -9.63 8.10
C ILE A 34 -2.31 -9.80 8.06
N THR A 35 -2.90 -9.91 6.87
CA THR A 35 -4.37 -10.00 6.77
C THR A 35 -4.93 -11.29 7.35
N ASP A 36 -4.18 -12.39 7.20
CA ASP A 36 -4.53 -13.70 7.76
C ASP A 36 -4.43 -13.68 9.29
N TYR A 37 -3.37 -13.06 9.82
CA TYR A 37 -3.24 -12.84 11.26
C TYR A 37 -4.41 -12.04 11.82
N ASN A 38 -4.75 -10.90 11.20
CA ASN A 38 -5.87 -10.08 11.64
C ASN A 38 -7.20 -10.83 11.59
N ALA A 39 -7.42 -11.64 10.54
CA ALA A 39 -8.64 -12.43 10.38
C ALA A 39 -8.75 -13.55 11.43
N ALA A 40 -7.63 -14.10 11.90
CA ALA A 40 -7.59 -15.06 12.99
C ALA A 40 -7.74 -14.43 14.38
N HIS A 41 -7.54 -13.10 14.50
CA HIS A 41 -7.60 -12.36 15.77
C HIS A 41 -8.54 -11.13 15.67
N PRO A 42 -9.81 -11.28 15.26
CA PRO A 42 -10.69 -10.15 14.99
C PRO A 42 -11.02 -9.33 16.24
N ASP A 43 -11.09 -9.96 17.41
CA ASP A 43 -11.42 -9.30 18.68
C ASP A 43 -10.33 -8.34 19.17
N THR A 44 -9.10 -8.47 18.66
CA THR A 44 -7.97 -7.60 18.98
C THR A 44 -7.57 -6.71 17.82
N GLU A 45 -7.45 -7.27 16.61
CA GLU A 45 -6.92 -6.56 15.44
C GLU A 45 -7.98 -5.83 14.62
N LEU A 46 -9.25 -6.24 14.72
CA LEU A 46 -10.36 -5.72 13.90
C LEU A 46 -11.54 -5.19 14.73
N ASN A 47 -11.31 -4.93 16.02
CA ASN A 47 -12.37 -4.65 16.99
C ASN A 47 -13.01 -3.27 16.87
N VAL A 48 -12.30 -2.28 16.30
CA VAL A 48 -12.81 -0.92 16.08
C VAL A 48 -13.05 -0.65 14.60
N LEU A 49 -12.09 -1.00 13.74
CA LEU A 49 -12.17 -0.84 12.29
C LEU A 49 -11.75 -2.13 11.60
N GLY A 50 -12.27 -2.33 10.39
CA GLY A 50 -11.86 -3.45 9.55
C GLY A 50 -10.56 -3.18 8.78
N GLN A 51 -10.13 -4.17 8.01
CA GLN A 51 -8.90 -4.14 7.21
C GLN A 51 -9.15 -3.99 5.69
N SER A 52 -10.19 -3.26 5.30
CA SER A 52 -10.65 -3.19 3.90
C SER A 52 -9.60 -2.61 2.94
N LEU A 53 -8.80 -1.64 3.39
CA LEU A 53 -7.72 -1.05 2.58
C LEU A 53 -6.58 -2.05 2.36
N THR A 54 -6.20 -2.80 3.39
CA THR A 54 -5.19 -3.87 3.29
C THR A 54 -5.64 -4.95 2.31
N LEU A 55 -6.90 -5.40 2.43
CA LEU A 55 -7.49 -6.38 1.51
C LEU A 55 -7.59 -5.85 0.07
N ARG A 56 -7.85 -4.55 -0.11
CA ARG A 56 -7.82 -3.92 -1.44
C ARG A 56 -6.42 -3.93 -2.03
N SER A 57 -5.39 -3.62 -1.23
CA SER A 57 -4.00 -3.62 -1.67
C SER A 57 -3.48 -5.01 -2.05
N LEU A 58 -3.96 -6.09 -1.43
CA LEU A 58 -3.61 -7.46 -1.86
C LEU A 58 -3.91 -7.72 -3.35
N ASN A 59 -4.99 -7.13 -3.84
CA ASN A 59 -5.50 -7.26 -5.21
C ASN A 59 -5.00 -6.15 -6.14
N SER A 60 -4.04 -5.32 -5.71
CA SER A 60 -3.46 -4.30 -6.56
C SER A 60 -2.65 -4.93 -7.70
N PRO A 61 -2.48 -4.22 -8.83
CA PRO A 61 -1.52 -4.64 -9.83
C PRO A 61 -0.07 -4.48 -9.30
N ASN A 62 0.93 -4.84 -10.11
CA ASN A 62 2.34 -4.60 -9.79
C ASN A 62 2.81 -3.21 -10.30
N GLN A 63 3.98 -2.78 -9.84
CA GLN A 63 4.58 -1.48 -10.19
C GLN A 63 5.03 -1.37 -11.66
N THR A 64 4.98 -2.46 -12.44
CA THR A 64 5.30 -2.45 -13.88
C THR A 64 4.05 -2.46 -14.76
N SER A 65 2.85 -2.53 -14.18
CA SER A 65 1.60 -2.53 -14.92
C SER A 65 1.30 -1.13 -15.48
N SER A 66 0.72 -1.09 -16.69
CA SER A 66 0.26 0.17 -17.29
C SER A 66 -0.75 0.89 -16.40
N VAL A 67 -1.68 0.15 -15.79
CA VAL A 67 -2.71 0.70 -14.89
C VAL A 67 -2.11 1.44 -13.69
N TYR A 68 -1.00 0.94 -13.12
CA TYR A 68 -0.27 1.64 -12.07
C TYR A 68 0.46 2.88 -12.62
N LEU A 69 1.20 2.72 -13.71
CA LEU A 69 2.00 3.81 -14.29
C LEU A 69 1.12 4.97 -14.75
N ASP A 70 -0.04 4.70 -15.34
CA ASP A 70 -1.03 5.70 -15.74
C ASP A 70 -1.60 6.43 -14.52
N ALA A 71 -1.90 5.71 -13.44
CA ALA A 71 -2.39 6.31 -12.20
C ALA A 71 -1.32 7.18 -11.53
N LEU A 72 -0.06 6.75 -11.54
CA LEU A 72 1.06 7.52 -10.99
C LEU A 72 1.30 8.80 -11.81
N ALA A 73 1.30 8.69 -13.14
CA ALA A 73 1.47 9.84 -14.03
C ALA A 73 0.32 10.86 -13.84
N LEU A 74 -0.92 10.39 -13.67
CA LEU A 74 -2.05 11.28 -13.40
C LEU A 74 -1.90 12.02 -12.07
N CYS A 75 -1.46 11.35 -11.00
CA CYS A 75 -1.17 12.00 -9.72
C CYS A 75 -0.09 13.08 -9.88
N GLN A 76 1.02 12.76 -10.56
CA GLN A 76 2.10 13.71 -10.79
C GLN A 76 1.64 14.93 -11.62
N ASP A 77 0.83 14.72 -12.65
CA ASP A 77 0.32 15.81 -13.47
C ASP A 77 -0.60 16.74 -12.68
N LEU A 78 -1.59 16.18 -11.99
CA LEU A 78 -2.62 16.98 -11.32
C LEU A 78 -2.10 17.70 -10.08
N ASP A 79 -1.20 17.08 -9.31
CA ASP A 79 -0.69 17.69 -8.08
C ASP A 79 0.48 18.63 -8.35
N VAL A 80 1.39 18.26 -9.26
CA VAL A 80 2.64 19.00 -9.50
C VAL A 80 2.52 19.91 -10.72
N THR A 81 2.47 19.34 -11.92
CA THR A 81 2.61 20.08 -13.19
C THR A 81 1.48 21.08 -13.41
N ASN A 82 0.24 20.59 -13.36
CA ASN A 82 -0.98 21.35 -13.59
C ASN A 82 -1.65 21.80 -12.28
N GLY A 83 -1.08 21.43 -11.13
CA GLY A 83 -1.50 21.86 -9.80
C GLY A 83 -0.61 22.96 -9.24
N ILE A 84 0.26 22.59 -8.29
CA ILE A 84 1.07 23.52 -7.50
C ILE A 84 1.99 24.37 -8.38
N GLU A 85 2.71 23.77 -9.33
CA GLU A 85 3.65 24.54 -10.15
C GLU A 85 2.96 25.55 -11.03
N LYS A 86 1.84 25.16 -11.66
CA LYS A 86 1.06 26.05 -12.49
C LYS A 86 0.52 27.22 -11.67
N TYR A 87 -0.06 26.95 -10.50
CA TYR A 87 -0.54 27.98 -9.60
C TYR A 87 0.55 28.99 -9.23
N ILE A 88 1.76 28.51 -8.90
CA ILE A 88 2.90 29.38 -8.55
C ILE A 88 3.35 30.23 -9.75
N LYS A 89 3.36 29.68 -10.97
CA LYS A 89 3.82 30.40 -12.18
C LYS A 89 2.78 31.39 -12.72
N ASP A 90 1.50 31.12 -12.49
CA ASP A 90 0.38 31.95 -12.96
C ASP A 90 0.04 33.10 -11.99
N THR A 91 0.67 33.14 -10.80
CA THR A 91 0.53 34.22 -9.79
C THR A 91 1.72 35.17 -9.82
#